data_AF-A0A967L7J7-F1
#
_entry.id   AF-A0A967L7J7-F1
#
_cell.length_a   1.000
_cell.length_b   1.000
_cell.length_c   1.000
_cell.angle_alpha   90.00
_cell.angle_beta   90.00
_cell.angle_gamma   90.00
#
_symmetry.space_group_name_H-M   'P 1'
#
loop_
_entity.id
_entity.type
_entity.pdbx_description
1 polymer ?
#
loop_
_entity_poly.entity_id
_entity_poly.type
_entity_poly.pdbx_seq_one_letter_code
_entity_poly.pdbx_strand_id
1 'polypeptide(L)'
;MEDMDYVHMETENVVGIVGKSGDPSPVTAYGVYRGLKACAQKKYGSDELKKRSVAVQGVGHVGHYLCRNLVEEGTKLFISDIDEEQVKRVADELGAEIVPPDDIYDVEADIFAPC
;
A
#
# COMPACT_ATOMS: atom_id res chain seq x y z
N MET A 1 3.70 -19.38 19.55
CA MET A 1 4.66 -20.23 18.84
C MET A 1 4.11 -20.33 17.44
N GLU A 2 4.74 -19.59 16.54
CA GLU A 2 4.36 -19.49 15.13
C GLU A 2 5.21 -20.46 14.30
N ASP A 3 4.80 -20.72 13.06
CA ASP A 3 5.42 -21.73 12.20
C ASP A 3 6.95 -21.59 12.10
N MET A 4 7.45 -20.36 12.00
CA MET A 4 8.89 -20.10 11.90
C MET A 4 9.65 -20.30 13.20
N ASP A 5 8.99 -20.27 14.36
CA ASP A 5 9.62 -20.63 15.64
C ASP A 5 9.96 -22.12 15.66
N TYR A 6 9.08 -22.98 15.12
CA TYR A 6 9.34 -24.41 15.01
C TYR A 6 10.49 -24.71 14.05
N VAL A 7 10.53 -24.05 12.90
CA VAL A 7 11.65 -24.18 11.95
C VAL A 7 12.96 -23.74 12.61
N HIS A 8 12.92 -22.69 13.44
CA HIS A 8 14.10 -22.20 14.15
C HIS A 8 14.66 -23.19 15.18
N MET A 9 13.87 -24.15 15.67
CA MET A 9 14.36 -25.20 16.55
C MET A 9 15.33 -26.16 15.83
N GLU A 10 15.19 -26.31 14.51
CA GLU A 10 15.98 -27.26 13.71
C GLU A 10 17.09 -26.57 12.89
N THR A 11 17.00 -25.26 12.66
CA THR A 11 18.03 -24.52 11.92
C THR A 11 18.10 -23.03 12.27
N GLU A 12 19.30 -22.45 12.18
CA GLU A 12 19.51 -21.01 12.27
C GLU A 12 19.26 -20.27 10.94
N ASN A 13 19.12 -21.01 9.83
CA ASN A 13 18.93 -20.44 8.49
C ASN A 13 17.45 -20.10 8.20
N VAL A 14 16.82 -19.34 9.08
CA VAL A 14 15.41 -18.94 8.98
C VAL A 14 15.22 -17.48 9.40
N VAL A 15 14.31 -16.79 8.70
CA VAL A 15 13.94 -15.38 8.93
C VAL A 15 12.43 -15.24 9.10
N GLY A 16 11.95 -14.08 9.53
CA GLY A 16 10.52 -13.87 9.81
C GLY A 16 10.07 -14.41 11.17
N ILE A 17 10.99 -14.56 12.12
CA ILE A 17 10.70 -14.95 13.50
C ILE A 17 10.09 -13.77 14.26
N VAL A 18 9.04 -14.02 15.03
CA VAL A 18 8.35 -13.03 15.86
C VAL A 18 9.33 -12.29 16.75
N GLY A 19 9.24 -10.96 16.79
CA GLY A 19 10.06 -10.11 17.64
C GLY A 19 11.48 -9.84 17.13
N LYS A 20 11.91 -10.42 16.00
CA LYS A 20 13.22 -10.08 15.39
C LYS A 20 13.13 -8.95 14.37
N SER A 21 12.26 -9.06 13.37
CA SER A 21 12.28 -8.18 12.19
C SER A 21 11.18 -7.10 12.15
N GLY A 22 10.25 -7.11 13.12
CA GLY A 22 9.13 -6.17 13.16
C GLY A 22 8.10 -6.38 12.06
N ASP A 23 7.16 -5.45 11.92
CA ASP A 23 6.19 -5.44 10.83
C ASP A 23 6.91 -5.15 9.49
N PRO A 24 6.87 -6.05 8.49
CA PRO A 24 7.50 -5.82 7.20
C PRO A 24 6.73 -4.82 6.32
N SER A 25 5.45 -4.57 6.63
CA SER A 25 4.52 -3.83 5.77
C SER A 25 4.96 -2.40 5.44
N PRO A 26 5.50 -1.59 6.37
CA PRO A 26 5.99 -0.25 6.06
C PRO A 26 7.11 -0.25 5.02
N VAL A 27 8.04 -1.22 5.10
CA VAL A 27 9.19 -1.30 4.19
C VAL A 27 8.74 -1.77 2.81
N THR A 28 7.82 -2.75 2.75
CA THR A 28 7.20 -3.19 1.50
C THR A 28 6.46 -2.03 0.83
N ALA A 29 5.61 -1.30 1.57
CA ALA A 29 4.86 -0.17 1.07
C ALA A 29 5.78 0.96 0.56
N TYR A 30 6.88 1.23 1.27
CA TYR A 30 7.88 2.19 0.80
C TYR A 30 8.54 1.75 -0.51
N GLY A 31 8.82 0.45 -0.66
CA GLY A 31 9.30 -0.12 -1.93
C GLY A 31 8.32 0.13 -3.09
N VAL A 32 7.03 -0.15 -2.88
CA VAL A 32 5.97 0.10 -3.87
C VAL A 32 5.90 1.60 -4.21
N TYR A 33 5.89 2.46 -3.20
CA TYR A 33 5.88 3.92 -3.38
C TYR A 33 7.06 4.40 -4.25
N ARG A 34 8.28 3.90 -3.99
CA ARG A 34 9.46 4.21 -4.82
C ARG A 34 9.33 3.66 -6.25
N GLY A 35 8.72 2.49 -6.41
CA GLY A 35 8.37 1.93 -7.72
C GLY A 35 7.40 2.83 -8.49
N LEU A 36 6.34 3.32 -7.85
CA LEU A 36 5.38 4.25 -8.46
C LEU A 36 6.06 5.52 -8.94
N LYS A 37 6.94 6.12 -8.13
CA LYS A 37 7.74 7.29 -8.52
C LYS A 37 8.61 7.02 -9.74
N ALA A 38 9.28 5.87 -9.81
CA ALA A 38 10.08 5.48 -10.96
C ALA A 38 9.24 5.29 -12.24
N CYS A 39 8.07 4.65 -12.12
CA CYS A 39 7.11 4.52 -13.21
C CYS A 39 6.58 5.89 -13.66
N ALA A 40 6.29 6.79 -12.73
CA ALA A 40 5.84 8.14 -13.02
C ALA A 40 6.92 8.94 -13.77
N GLN A 41 8.19 8.86 -13.33
CA GLN A 41 9.30 9.47 -14.05
C GLN A 41 9.39 8.98 -15.49
N LYS A 42 9.20 7.67 -15.71
CA LYS A 42 9.29 7.08 -17.05
C LYS A 42 8.12 7.48 -17.94
N LYS A 43 6.90 7.47 -17.43
CA LYS A 43 5.66 7.75 -18.19
C LYS A 43 5.42 9.25 -18.39
N TYR A 44 5.69 10.04 -17.36
CA TYR A 44 5.32 11.45 -17.27
C TYR A 44 6.49 12.43 -17.26
N GLY A 45 7.73 11.94 -17.24
CA GLY A 45 8.94 12.78 -17.20
C GLY A 45 9.24 13.40 -15.83
N SER A 46 8.44 13.09 -14.80
CA SER A 46 8.61 13.57 -13.42
C SER A 46 8.15 12.48 -12.45
N ASP A 47 8.87 12.32 -11.34
CA ASP A 47 8.58 11.38 -10.25
C ASP A 47 7.64 11.97 -9.17
N GLU A 48 7.16 13.20 -9.37
CA GLU A 48 6.20 13.87 -8.49
C GLU A 48 4.80 13.23 -8.62
N LEU A 49 4.31 12.64 -7.54
CA LEU A 49 2.97 12.02 -7.49
C LEU A 49 1.88 13.00 -7.05
N LYS A 50 2.23 14.13 -6.40
CA LYS A 50 1.27 15.18 -6.00
C LYS A 50 0.42 15.78 -7.13
N LYS A 51 0.84 15.60 -8.39
CA LYS A 51 0.10 16.06 -9.59
C LYS A 51 -0.66 14.92 -10.26
N ARG A 52 -0.76 13.78 -9.60
CA ARG A 52 -1.36 12.54 -10.11
C ARG A 52 -2.48 12.08 -9.18
N SER A 53 -3.36 11.26 -9.73
CA SER A 53 -4.32 10.47 -8.99
C SER A 53 -3.91 9.00 -8.96
N VAL A 54 -4.08 8.34 -7.81
CA VAL A 54 -3.81 6.91 -7.65
C VAL A 54 -5.06 6.21 -7.15
N ALA A 55 -5.48 5.16 -7.85
CA ALA A 55 -6.50 4.22 -7.41
C ALA A 55 -5.82 3.01 -6.75
N VAL A 56 -6.03 2.83 -5.45
CA VAL A 56 -5.49 1.71 -4.66
C VAL A 56 -6.61 0.72 -4.39
N GLN A 57 -6.46 -0.50 -4.92
CA GLN A 57 -7.36 -1.61 -4.60
C GLN A 57 -6.68 -2.46 -3.52
N GLY A 58 -7.31 -2.58 -2.36
CA GLY A 58 -6.76 -3.22 -1.16
C GLY A 58 -6.09 -2.23 -0.22
N VAL A 59 -6.67 -2.01 0.96
CA VAL A 59 -6.11 -1.18 2.04
C VAL A 59 -5.80 -1.98 3.30
N GLY A 60 -5.38 -3.24 3.13
CA GLY A 60 -4.71 -4.02 4.16
C GLY A 60 -3.41 -3.36 4.64
N HIS A 61 -2.59 -4.07 5.42
CA HIS A 61 -1.42 -3.46 6.08
C HIS A 61 -0.49 -2.70 5.12
N VAL A 62 -0.07 -3.33 4.02
CA VAL A 62 0.80 -2.68 3.02
C VAL A 62 0.08 -1.55 2.30
N GLY A 63 -1.18 -1.76 1.89
CA GLY A 63 -1.99 -0.76 1.19
C GLY A 63 -2.22 0.50 2.02
N HIS A 64 -2.47 0.36 3.33
CA HIS A 64 -2.58 1.48 4.28
C HIS A 64 -1.30 2.32 4.35
N TYR A 65 -0.14 1.67 4.53
CA TYR A 65 1.15 2.38 4.54
C TYR A 65 1.46 3.02 3.19
N LEU A 66 1.08 2.40 2.06
CA LEU A 66 1.22 2.99 0.74
C LEU A 66 0.35 4.25 0.61
N CYS A 67 -0.92 4.17 1.00
CA CYS A 67 -1.85 5.30 1.01
C CYS A 67 -1.29 6.45 1.86
N ARG A 68 -0.75 6.15 3.06
CA ARG A 68 -0.13 7.17 3.92
C ARG A 68 1.02 7.90 3.21
N ASN A 69 1.97 7.17 2.61
CA ASN A 69 3.07 7.79 1.86
C ASN A 69 2.57 8.69 0.71
N LEU A 70 1.51 8.27 0.01
CA LEU A 70 0.93 9.02 -1.11
C LEU A 70 0.21 10.29 -0.63
N VAL A 71 -0.54 10.23 0.48
CA VAL A 71 -1.18 11.40 1.10
C VAL A 71 -0.16 12.38 1.66
N GLU A 72 0.91 11.90 2.30
CA GLU A 72 2.00 12.76 2.78
C GLU A 72 2.69 13.54 1.64
N GLU A 73 2.74 12.98 0.42
CA GLU A 73 3.20 13.69 -0.77
C GLU A 73 2.16 14.67 -1.35
N GLY A 74 0.89 14.55 -0.94
CA GLY A 74 -0.23 15.36 -1.46
C GLY A 74 -0.86 14.78 -2.73
N THR A 75 -0.80 13.46 -2.92
CA THR A 75 -1.38 12.76 -4.07
C THR A 75 -2.89 12.57 -3.89
N LYS A 76 -3.68 12.74 -4.95
CA LYS A 76 -5.12 12.42 -4.90
C LYS A 76 -5.31 10.90 -4.84
N LEU A 77 -6.07 10.41 -3.86
CA LEU A 77 -6.30 8.98 -3.67
C LEU A 77 -7.75 8.58 -3.81
N PHE A 78 -7.95 7.49 -4.56
CA PHE A 78 -9.14 6.67 -4.53
C PHE A 78 -8.77 5.33 -3.92
N ILE A 79 -9.56 4.83 -2.96
CA ILE A 79 -9.28 3.57 -2.28
C ILE A 79 -10.49 2.64 -2.33
N SER A 80 -10.22 1.34 -2.37
CA SER A 80 -11.25 0.32 -2.31
C SER A 80 -10.76 -0.88 -1.50
N ASP A 81 -11.66 -1.53 -0.76
CA ASP A 81 -11.42 -2.80 -0.09
C ASP A 81 -12.74 -3.57 0.02
N ILE A 82 -12.66 -4.89 0.15
CA ILE A 82 -13.83 -5.74 0.46
C ILE A 82 -14.25 -5.59 1.93
N ASP A 83 -13.34 -5.16 2.80
CA ASP A 83 -13.61 -4.84 4.19
C ASP A 83 -14.06 -3.37 4.32
N GLU A 84 -15.37 -3.18 4.43
CA GLU A 84 -16.01 -1.85 4.55
C GLU A 84 -15.54 -1.06 5.78
N GLU A 85 -15.26 -1.74 6.90
CA GLU A 85 -14.81 -1.06 8.12
C GLU A 85 -13.38 -0.55 7.95
N GLN A 86 -12.51 -1.36 7.34
CA GLN A 86 -11.13 -0.98 7.09
C GLN A 86 -11.03 0.17 6.09
N VAL A 87 -11.68 0.07 4.93
CA VAL A 87 -11.62 1.15 3.92
C VAL A 87 -12.15 2.47 4.47
N LYS A 88 -13.21 2.42 5.28
CA LYS A 88 -13.74 3.61 5.95
C LYS A 88 -12.75 4.20 6.95
N ARG A 89 -12.13 3.36 7.79
CA ARG A 89 -11.11 3.83 8.74
C ARG A 89 -9.94 4.51 8.03
N VAL A 90 -9.45 3.92 6.94
CA VAL A 90 -8.34 4.47 6.15
C VAL A 90 -8.75 5.77 5.46
N ALA A 91 -9.97 5.85 4.90
CA ALA A 91 -10.51 7.08 4.32
C ALA A 91 -10.62 8.21 5.34
N ASP A 92 -11.17 7.93 6.52
CA ASP A 92 -11.33 8.90 7.60
C ASP A 92 -9.96 9.40 8.13
N GLU A 93 -8.97 8.51 8.21
CA GLU A 93 -7.61 8.83 8.66
C GLU A 93 -6.86 9.70 7.64
N LEU A 94 -6.96 9.37 6.35
CA LEU A 94 -6.08 9.90 5.30
C LEU A 94 -6.77 10.89 4.35
N GLY A 95 -8.09 11.08 4.46
CA GLY A 95 -8.87 11.93 3.57
C GLY A 95 -8.97 11.40 2.13
N ALA A 96 -8.94 10.07 1.96
CA ALA A 96 -9.05 9.42 0.65
C ALA A 96 -10.52 9.22 0.23
N GLU A 97 -10.77 9.16 -1.08
CA GLU A 97 -12.10 8.92 -1.64
C GLU A 97 -12.37 7.41 -1.74
N ILE A 98 -13.45 6.93 -1.10
CA ILE A 98 -13.83 5.51 -1.16
C ILE A 98 -14.55 5.24 -2.48
N VAL A 99 -14.15 4.16 -3.15
CA VAL A 99 -14.79 3.65 -4.35
C VAL A 99 -15.22 2.19 -4.14
N PRO A 100 -16.42 1.78 -4.57
CA PRO A 100 -16.85 0.39 -4.50
C PRO A 100 -15.87 -0.57 -5.20
N PRO A 101 -15.69 -1.81 -4.71
CA PRO A 101 -14.76 -2.78 -5.31
C PRO A 101 -14.99 -3.05 -6.79
N ASP A 102 -16.24 -3.03 -7.23
CA ASP A 102 -16.60 -3.28 -8.64
C ASP A 102 -16.29 -2.07 -9.54
N ASP A 103 -16.24 -0.86 -8.97
CA ASP A 103 -16.09 0.40 -9.72
C ASP A 103 -14.63 0.89 -9.78
N ILE A 104 -13.72 0.32 -8.96
CA ILE A 104 -12.34 0.82 -8.82
C ILE A 104 -11.54 0.82 -10.13
N TYR A 105 -11.88 -0.08 -11.06
CA TYR A 105 -11.22 -0.18 -12.37
C TYR A 105 -11.65 0.93 -13.35
N ASP A 106 -12.83 1.52 -13.14
CA ASP A 106 -13.41 2.55 -14.01
C ASP A 106 -13.11 3.97 -13.52
N VAL A 107 -12.46 4.10 -12.36
CA VAL A 107 -12.03 5.38 -11.82
C VAL A 107 -11.01 6.02 -12.75
N GLU A 108 -11.22 7.30 -13.07
CA GLU A 108 -10.24 8.12 -13.79
C GLU A 108 -9.04 8.45 -12.90
N ALA A 109 -8.14 7.49 -12.76
CA ALA A 109 -6.86 7.61 -12.07
C ALA A 109 -5.68 7.56 -13.05
N ASP A 110 -4.62 8.32 -12.77
CA ASP A 110 -3.37 8.26 -13.54
C ASP A 110 -2.65 6.91 -13.39
N ILE A 111 -2.75 6.34 -12.18
CA ILE A 111 -2.05 5.14 -11.74
C ILE A 111 -3.04 4.23 -11.01
N PHE A 112 -3.02 2.94 -11.35
CA PHE A 112 -3.72 1.89 -10.62
C PHE A 112 -2.72 1.04 -9.84
N ALA A 113 -2.98 0.82 -8.55
CA ALA A 113 -2.13 0.09 -7.62
C ALA A 113 -2.91 -1.06 -6.96
N PRO A 114 -2.89 -2.27 -7.55
CA PRO A 114 -3.47 -3.46 -6.92
C PRO A 114 -2.56 -3.94 -5.78
N CYS A 115 -3.09 -4.02 -4.56
CA CYS A 115 -2.34 -4.27 -3.33
C CYS A 115 -2.84 -5.51 -2.59
#